data_AF-A0A547NBQ4-F1
#
_entry.id   AF-A0A547NBQ4-F1
#
_cell.length_a   1.000
_cell.length_b   1.000
_cell.length_c   1.000
_cell.angle_alpha   90.00
_cell.angle_beta   90.00
_cell.angle_gamma   90.00
#
_symmetry.space_group_name_H-M   'P 1'
#
loop_
_entity.id
_entity.type
_entity.pdbx_description
1 polymer ?
#
loop_
_entity_poly.entity_id
_entity_poly.type
_entity_poly.pdbx_seq_one_letter_code
_entity_poly.pdbx_strand_id
1 'polypeptide(L)'
;MSYPFKPDPRLDLVLERKLDAPRELLWRAMTVPDHVKQWFTPKPWLITDCEIDLRPGGLFRTRMQSPDGTEVNDRRCCYLDIVENERLVWTDALLPGYRPSGEPFITAVISLHPDGKGTRYTATAIHRDEATRNNHEEMGFFDGWGTVADQLAQYVKTI
;
A
#
# COMPACT_ATOMS: atom_id res chain seq x y z
N MET A 1 -16.78 2.46 12.93
CA MET A 1 -15.79 2.34 11.85
C MET A 1 -16.53 1.91 10.60
N SER A 2 -16.70 2.76 9.59
CA SER A 2 -17.18 2.26 8.30
C SER A 2 -15.96 1.78 7.53
N TYR A 3 -15.57 0.54 7.79
CA TYR A 3 -14.90 -0.24 6.77
C TYR A 3 -15.74 -0.11 5.48
N PRO A 4 -15.15 0.21 4.32
CA PRO A 4 -15.94 0.30 3.08
C PRO A 4 -16.62 -1.03 2.73
N PHE A 5 -16.13 -2.14 3.27
CA PHE A 5 -16.66 -3.49 3.13
C PHE A 5 -16.20 -4.37 4.30
N LYS A 6 -16.89 -5.48 4.54
CA LYS A 6 -16.44 -6.52 5.49
C LYS A 6 -15.43 -7.43 4.77
N PRO A 7 -14.17 -7.56 5.24
CA PRO A 7 -13.22 -8.48 4.62
C PRO A 7 -13.70 -9.93 4.66
N ASP A 8 -13.50 -10.68 3.56
CA ASP A 8 -13.69 -12.12 3.48
C ASP A 8 -12.34 -12.81 3.72
N PRO A 9 -12.12 -13.54 4.83
CA PRO A 9 -10.82 -14.15 5.14
C PRO A 9 -10.35 -15.19 4.12
N ARG A 10 -11.25 -15.67 3.24
CA ARG A 10 -10.88 -16.57 2.14
C ARG A 10 -10.22 -15.84 0.97
N LEU A 11 -10.53 -14.56 0.81
CA LEU A 11 -10.09 -13.73 -0.31
C LEU A 11 -9.17 -12.58 0.10
N ASP A 12 -9.17 -12.21 1.38
CA ASP A 12 -8.54 -11.00 1.87
C ASP A 12 -7.50 -11.30 2.95
N LEU A 13 -6.39 -10.56 2.91
CA LEU A 13 -5.40 -10.51 3.98
C LEU A 13 -5.48 -9.16 4.67
N VAL A 14 -5.55 -9.17 6.01
CA VAL A 14 -5.72 -7.94 6.81
C VAL A 14 -4.58 -7.80 7.81
N LEU A 15 -3.83 -6.70 7.71
CA LEU A 15 -2.82 -6.30 8.67
C LEU A 15 -3.30 -5.08 9.46
N GLU A 16 -3.38 -5.21 10.78
CA GLU A 16 -3.62 -4.08 11.68
C GLU A 16 -2.38 -3.76 12.52
N ARG A 17 -2.07 -2.46 12.62
CA ARG A 17 -0.97 -1.93 13.44
C ARG A 17 -1.37 -0.61 14.10
N LYS A 18 -0.86 -0.38 15.31
CA LYS A 18 -0.88 0.94 15.94
C LYS A 18 0.44 1.63 15.64
N LEU A 19 0.39 2.74 14.90
CA LEU A 19 1.56 3.53 14.55
C LEU A 19 1.59 4.79 15.44
N ASP A 20 2.72 5.03 16.10
CA ASP A 20 2.93 6.20 16.96
C ASP A 20 3.28 7.44 16.12
N ALA A 21 2.33 7.86 15.29
CA ALA A 21 2.42 9.03 14.43
C ALA A 21 1.02 9.61 14.13
N PRO A 22 0.89 10.93 13.95
CA PRO A 22 -0.32 11.55 13.42
C PRO A 22 -0.66 11.03 12.02
N ARG A 23 -1.95 10.84 11.75
CA ARG A 23 -2.45 10.34 10.46
C ARG A 23 -2.09 11.25 9.30
N GLU A 24 -1.95 12.55 9.55
CA GLU A 24 -1.58 13.55 8.56
C GLU A 24 -0.15 13.32 8.03
N LEU A 25 0.78 12.92 8.91
CA LEU A 25 2.15 12.57 8.50
C LEU A 25 2.19 11.23 7.76
N LEU A 26 1.43 10.23 8.23
CA LEU A 26 1.30 8.95 7.54
C LEU A 26 0.71 9.14 6.14
N TRP A 27 -0.34 9.95 6.01
CA TRP A 27 -0.97 10.29 4.74
C TRP A 27 0.02 10.94 3.78
N ARG A 28 0.73 11.98 4.24
CA ARG A 28 1.76 12.66 3.43
C ARG A 28 2.85 11.68 2.98
N ALA A 29 3.28 10.77 3.86
CA ALA A 29 4.29 9.78 3.52
C ALA A 29 3.82 8.72 2.51
N MET A 30 2.52 8.45 2.44
CA MET A 30 1.92 7.53 1.46
C MET A 30 1.54 8.17 0.12
N THR A 31 1.44 9.51 0.06
CA THR A 31 0.85 10.22 -1.09
C THR A 31 1.81 11.18 -1.79
N VAL A 32 2.97 11.47 -1.21
CA VAL A 32 4.03 12.25 -1.86
C VAL A 32 5.11 11.30 -2.41
N PRO A 33 5.44 11.37 -3.71
CA PRO A 33 6.38 10.42 -4.34
C PRO A 33 7.73 10.30 -3.64
N ASP A 34 8.33 11.42 -3.23
CA ASP A 34 9.63 11.43 -2.55
C ASP A 34 9.63 10.71 -1.21
N HIS A 35 8.50 10.73 -0.51
CA HIS A 35 8.33 10.02 0.75
C HIS A 35 8.09 8.53 0.53
N VAL A 36 7.26 8.15 -0.44
CA VAL A 36 6.98 6.73 -0.78
C VAL A 36 8.26 5.96 -1.07
N LYS A 37 9.22 6.59 -1.77
CA LYS A 37 10.53 5.98 -2.08
C LYS A 37 11.33 5.51 -0.86
N GLN A 38 11.05 6.05 0.33
CA GLN A 38 11.87 5.82 1.52
C GLN A 38 11.47 4.59 2.34
N TRP A 39 10.27 4.04 2.13
CA TRP A 39 9.71 3.01 3.02
C TRP A 39 8.88 1.92 2.32
N PHE A 40 8.40 2.14 1.09
CA PHE A 40 7.36 1.30 0.47
C PHE A 40 7.82 -0.11 0.05
N THR A 41 9.12 -0.41 0.14
CA THR A 41 9.68 -1.75 -0.06
C THR A 41 10.53 -2.16 1.13
N PRO A 42 10.52 -3.44 1.52
CA PRO A 42 11.38 -3.93 2.59
C PRO A 42 12.85 -3.83 2.18
N LYS A 43 13.68 -3.22 3.01
CA LYS A 43 15.13 -3.20 2.78
C LYS A 43 15.68 -4.64 2.67
N PRO A 44 16.64 -4.92 1.77
CA PRO A 44 17.43 -3.96 0.98
C PRO A 44 16.85 -3.60 -0.40
N TRP A 45 15.59 -3.93 -0.69
CA TRP A 45 14.93 -3.49 -1.93
C TRP A 45 14.64 -1.99 -1.91
N LEU A 46 14.72 -1.36 -3.08
CA LEU A 46 14.56 0.08 -3.23
C LEU A 46 13.43 0.42 -4.21
N ILE A 47 12.74 1.54 -3.96
CA ILE A 47 11.98 2.22 -4.99
C ILE A 47 12.85 3.33 -5.56
N THR A 48 13.31 3.17 -6.81
CA THR A 48 14.18 4.13 -7.49
C THR A 48 13.41 5.28 -8.09
N ASP A 49 12.14 5.06 -8.44
CA ASP A 49 11.28 6.07 -9.03
C ASP A 49 9.81 5.85 -8.62
N CYS A 50 9.07 6.95 -8.49
CA CYS A 50 7.68 6.95 -8.05
C CYS A 50 6.91 8.10 -8.72
N GLU A 51 5.74 7.80 -9.27
CA GLU A 51 4.86 8.77 -9.91
C GLU A 51 3.45 8.60 -9.35
N ILE A 52 2.84 9.72 -8.92
CA ILE A 52 1.53 9.73 -8.26
C ILE A 52 0.68 10.83 -8.92
N ASP A 53 -0.48 10.44 -9.43
CA ASP A 53 -1.60 11.31 -9.78
C ASP A 53 -2.74 11.01 -8.79
N LEU A 54 -2.77 11.74 -7.67
CA LEU A 54 -3.58 11.43 -6.48
C LEU A 54 -5.07 11.80 -6.66
N ARG A 55 -5.75 11.07 -7.53
CA ARG A 55 -7.21 11.16 -7.75
C ARG A 55 -7.74 9.79 -8.18
N PRO A 56 -9.03 9.48 -7.99
CA PRO A 56 -9.64 8.30 -8.59
C PRO A 56 -9.36 8.23 -10.11
N GLY A 57 -8.94 7.05 -10.58
CA GLY A 57 -8.51 6.83 -11.97
C GLY A 57 -7.08 7.28 -12.26
N GLY A 58 -6.40 7.92 -11.30
CA GLY A 58 -5.03 8.40 -11.43
C GLY A 58 -3.99 7.29 -11.25
N LEU A 59 -2.78 7.58 -11.71
CA LEU A 59 -1.63 6.68 -11.68
C LEU A 59 -1.01 6.58 -10.28
N PHE A 60 -0.70 5.35 -9.88
CA PHE A 60 0.31 5.07 -8.86
C PHE A 60 1.38 4.17 -9.48
N ARG A 61 2.55 4.73 -9.81
CA ARG A 61 3.67 4.00 -10.39
C ARG A 61 4.79 3.85 -9.38
N THR A 62 5.33 2.66 -9.24
CA THR A 62 6.55 2.40 -8.49
C THR A 62 7.52 1.58 -9.31
N ARG A 63 8.78 2.03 -9.36
CA ARG A 63 9.87 1.30 -9.98
C ARG A 63 10.77 0.72 -8.90
N MET A 64 10.87 -0.60 -8.87
CA MET A 64 11.57 -1.34 -7.84
C MET A 64 12.91 -1.88 -8.36
N GLN A 65 13.92 -1.82 -7.49
CA GLN A 65 15.25 -2.36 -7.72
C GLN A 65 15.59 -3.39 -6.64
N SER A 66 16.16 -4.52 -7.05
CA SER A 66 16.65 -5.56 -6.14
C SER A 66 18.00 -5.19 -5.52
N PRO A 67 18.42 -5.87 -4.44
CA PRO A 67 19.64 -5.53 -3.71
C PRO A 67 20.95 -5.61 -4.54
N ASP A 68 20.94 -6.36 -5.64
CA ASP A 68 22.07 -6.49 -6.59
C ASP A 68 22.13 -5.35 -7.61
N GLY A 69 21.17 -4.40 -7.56
CA GLY A 69 21.08 -3.26 -8.47
C GLY A 69 20.23 -3.54 -9.73
N THR A 70 19.67 -4.73 -9.88
CA THR A 70 18.82 -5.07 -11.04
C THR A 70 17.44 -4.39 -10.92
N GLU A 71 17.00 -3.72 -11.99
CA GLU A 71 15.61 -3.22 -12.07
C GLU A 71 14.67 -4.41 -12.28
N VAL A 72 13.72 -4.58 -11.37
CA VAL A 72 12.94 -5.82 -11.21
C VAL A 72 11.48 -5.61 -11.57
N ASN A 73 10.95 -4.40 -11.42
CA ASN A 73 9.56 -4.11 -11.76
C ASN A 73 9.32 -2.61 -11.99
N ASP A 74 8.44 -2.28 -12.93
CA ASP A 74 7.83 -0.96 -13.13
C ASP A 74 6.30 -1.10 -13.02
N ARG A 75 5.81 -1.18 -11.78
CA ARG A 75 4.40 -1.49 -11.48
C ARG A 75 3.57 -0.24 -11.67
N ARG A 76 2.51 -0.34 -12.49
CA ARG A 76 1.51 0.72 -12.69
C ARG A 76 0.18 0.28 -12.12
N CYS A 77 -0.30 1.01 -11.13
CA CYS A 77 -1.58 0.82 -10.47
C CYS A 77 -2.51 2.00 -10.74
N CYS A 78 -3.79 1.82 -10.41
CA CYS A 78 -4.81 2.84 -10.48
C CYS A 78 -5.37 3.14 -9.08
N TYR A 79 -5.46 4.41 -8.71
CA TYR A 79 -6.23 4.81 -7.53
C TYR A 79 -7.73 4.64 -7.77
N LEU A 80 -8.46 4.17 -6.76
CA LEU A 80 -9.91 3.92 -6.82
C LEU A 80 -10.70 4.88 -5.94
N ASP A 81 -10.25 5.08 -4.70
CA ASP A 81 -10.92 5.92 -3.71
C ASP A 81 -9.89 6.58 -2.80
N ILE A 82 -10.13 7.86 -2.47
CA ILE A 82 -9.19 8.72 -1.75
C ILE A 82 -10.00 9.59 -0.79
N VAL A 83 -9.87 9.33 0.49
CA VAL A 83 -10.41 10.17 1.57
C VAL A 83 -9.22 10.66 2.38
N GLU A 84 -8.92 11.95 2.26
CA GLU A 84 -7.72 12.55 2.84
C GLU A 84 -7.57 12.21 4.33
N ASN A 85 -6.39 11.75 4.73
CA ASN A 85 -6.02 11.34 6.08
C ASN A 85 -6.83 10.15 6.67
N GLU A 86 -7.65 9.48 5.88
CA GLU A 86 -8.55 8.43 6.37
C GLU A 86 -8.51 7.15 5.54
N ARG A 87 -8.50 7.24 4.21
CA ARG A 87 -8.59 6.06 3.35
C ARG A 87 -7.90 6.26 2.01
N LEU A 88 -7.10 5.28 1.61
CA LEU A 88 -6.43 5.23 0.31
C LEU A 88 -6.65 3.86 -0.31
N VAL A 89 -7.22 3.82 -1.51
CA VAL A 89 -7.48 2.59 -2.25
C VAL A 89 -6.81 2.65 -3.61
N TRP A 90 -6.04 1.62 -3.93
CA TRP A 90 -5.43 1.44 -5.24
C TRP A 90 -5.45 -0.04 -5.65
N THR A 91 -5.34 -0.29 -6.94
CA THR A 91 -5.37 -1.64 -7.50
C THR A 91 -4.40 -1.78 -8.65
N ASP A 92 -3.84 -2.98 -8.81
CA ASP A 92 -3.12 -3.36 -10.02
C ASP A 92 -4.01 -4.07 -11.06
N ALA A 93 -5.30 -4.27 -10.75
CA ALA A 93 -6.29 -4.78 -11.69
C ALA A 93 -6.69 -3.76 -12.76
N LEU A 94 -6.40 -2.49 -12.50
CA LEU A 94 -6.61 -1.38 -13.42
C LEU A 94 -5.32 -0.58 -13.57
N LEU A 95 -5.06 -0.14 -14.79
CA LEU A 95 -4.13 0.90 -15.16
C LEU A 95 -4.82 2.28 -15.09
N PRO A 96 -4.07 3.40 -15.20
CA PRO A 96 -4.66 4.74 -15.19
C PRO A 96 -5.81 4.90 -16.19
N GLY A 97 -6.81 5.69 -15.80
CA GLY A 97 -8.05 5.83 -16.57
C GLY A 97 -8.97 4.61 -16.49
N TYR A 98 -8.85 3.80 -15.43
CA TYR A 98 -9.65 2.59 -15.20
C TYR A 98 -9.53 1.54 -16.31
N ARG A 99 -8.39 1.51 -17.01
CA ARG A 99 -8.15 0.54 -18.08
C ARG A 99 -7.84 -0.83 -17.46
N PRO A 100 -8.51 -1.93 -17.86
CA PRO A 100 -8.17 -3.25 -17.33
C PRO A 100 -6.70 -3.60 -17.55
N SER A 101 -6.05 -4.14 -16.51
CA SER A 101 -4.72 -4.72 -16.62
C SER A 101 -4.80 -6.20 -17.05
N GLY A 102 -3.64 -6.84 -17.26
CA GLY A 102 -3.57 -8.24 -17.70
C GLY A 102 -3.59 -9.24 -16.53
N GLU A 103 -2.69 -9.06 -15.56
CA GLU A 103 -2.51 -9.98 -14.45
C GLU A 103 -2.58 -9.23 -13.10
N PRO A 104 -3.80 -9.03 -12.55
CA PRO A 104 -3.97 -8.45 -11.23
C PRO A 104 -3.41 -9.35 -10.15
N PHE A 105 -2.81 -8.74 -9.14
CA PHE A 105 -2.42 -9.40 -7.91
C PHE A 105 -3.31 -8.97 -6.74
N ILE A 106 -3.47 -7.66 -6.52
CA ILE A 106 -4.24 -7.13 -5.39
C ILE A 106 -5.00 -5.83 -5.68
N THR A 107 -6.10 -5.65 -4.95
CA THR A 107 -6.60 -4.32 -4.58
C THR A 107 -6.24 -4.05 -3.13
N ALA A 108 -5.51 -2.97 -2.87
CA ALA A 108 -5.12 -2.57 -1.53
C ALA A 108 -6.06 -1.49 -0.99
N VAL A 109 -6.53 -1.67 0.23
CA VAL A 109 -7.33 -0.70 0.98
C VAL A 109 -6.58 -0.37 2.26
N ILE A 110 -6.11 0.87 2.36
CA ILE A 110 -5.44 1.38 3.55
C ILE A 110 -6.41 2.31 4.28
N SER A 111 -6.62 2.07 5.57
CA SER A 111 -7.44 2.90 6.45
C SER A 111 -6.60 3.45 7.61
N LEU A 112 -6.79 4.74 7.90
CA LEU A 112 -6.17 5.44 9.01
C LEU A 112 -7.27 5.91 9.96
N HIS A 113 -7.19 5.50 11.22
CA HIS A 113 -8.13 5.93 12.25
C HIS A 113 -7.38 6.53 13.45
N PRO A 114 -7.87 7.64 14.03
CA PRO A 114 -7.32 8.16 15.27
C PRO A 114 -7.29 7.09 16.38
N ASP A 115 -6.17 6.98 17.08
CA ASP A 115 -6.00 6.12 18.25
C ASP A 115 -5.11 6.83 19.29
N GLY A 116 -5.75 7.68 20.10
CA GLY A 116 -5.06 8.53 21.07
C GLY A 116 -4.16 9.55 20.37
N LYS A 117 -2.86 9.52 20.68
CA LYS A 117 -1.84 10.35 20.01
C LYS A 117 -1.29 9.74 18.71
N GLY A 118 -1.61 8.47 18.45
CA GLY A 118 -1.18 7.75 17.26
C GLY A 118 -2.32 7.47 16.31
N THR A 119 -2.07 6.54 15.40
CA THR A 119 -3.00 6.14 14.34
C THR A 119 -3.10 4.63 14.29
N ARG A 120 -4.33 4.10 14.30
CA ARG A 120 -4.58 2.72 13.92
C ARG A 120 -4.55 2.65 12.39
N TYR A 121 -3.51 1.99 11.88
CA TYR A 121 -3.29 1.67 10.49
C TYR A 121 -3.85 0.29 10.20
N THR A 122 -4.69 0.18 9.17
CA THR A 122 -5.16 -1.10 8.68
C THR A 122 -4.94 -1.20 7.19
N ALA A 123 -4.22 -2.22 6.73
CA ALA A 123 -4.08 -2.57 5.33
C ALA A 123 -4.86 -3.85 5.04
N THR A 124 -5.69 -3.81 4.01
CA THR A 124 -6.39 -4.97 3.48
C THR A 124 -5.97 -5.20 2.04
N ALA A 125 -5.42 -6.38 1.74
CA ALA A 125 -5.15 -6.84 0.40
C ALA A 125 -6.27 -7.78 -0.05
N ILE A 126 -7.03 -7.36 -1.06
CA ILE A 126 -8.16 -8.09 -1.65
C ILE A 126 -7.65 -8.86 -2.87
N HIS A 127 -7.93 -10.16 -2.93
CA HIS A 127 -7.52 -11.03 -4.02
C HIS A 127 -8.71 -11.54 -4.82
N ARG A 128 -8.45 -11.95 -6.06
CA ARG A 128 -9.49 -12.43 -6.98
C ARG A 128 -10.06 -13.80 -6.58
N ASP A 129 -9.26 -14.65 -5.93
CA ASP A 129 -9.57 -16.03 -5.57
C ASP A 129 -8.73 -16.49 -4.37
N GLU A 130 -9.13 -17.62 -3.75
CA GLU A 130 -8.46 -18.18 -2.57
C GLU A 130 -7.03 -18.63 -2.86
N ALA A 131 -6.75 -19.11 -4.09
CA ALA A 131 -5.42 -19.56 -4.48
C ALA A 131 -4.42 -18.41 -4.51
N THR A 132 -4.81 -17.25 -5.06
CA THR A 132 -3.99 -16.04 -5.11
C THR A 132 -3.77 -15.48 -3.72
N ARG A 133 -4.81 -15.48 -2.87
CA ARG A 133 -4.71 -15.08 -1.46
C ARG A 133 -3.71 -15.96 -0.69
N ASN A 134 -3.83 -17.28 -0.82
CA ASN A 134 -2.94 -18.22 -0.12
C ASN A 134 -1.49 -18.08 -0.61
N ASN A 135 -1.28 -17.96 -1.92
CA ASN A 135 0.05 -17.71 -2.47
C ASN A 135 0.67 -16.41 -1.93
N HIS A 136 -0.11 -15.32 -1.80
CA HIS A 136 0.40 -14.07 -1.23
C HIS A 136 0.75 -14.21 0.26
N GLU A 137 -0.03 -14.97 1.03
CA GLU A 137 0.30 -15.28 2.42
C GLU A 137 1.59 -16.10 2.53
N GLU A 138 1.75 -17.14 1.71
CA GLU A 138 2.96 -17.99 1.63
C GLU A 138 4.21 -17.21 1.19
N MET A 139 4.05 -16.21 0.31
CA MET A 139 5.11 -15.26 -0.07
C MET A 139 5.50 -14.31 1.08
N GLY A 140 4.82 -14.37 2.23
CA GLY A 140 5.16 -13.62 3.42
C GLY A 140 4.46 -12.27 3.54
N PHE A 141 3.19 -12.16 3.12
CA PHE A 141 2.40 -10.92 3.25
C PHE A 141 2.55 -10.23 4.61
N PHE A 142 2.40 -10.97 5.71
CA PHE A 142 2.44 -10.37 7.06
C PHE A 142 3.83 -9.85 7.43
N ASP A 143 4.89 -10.54 7.02
CA ASP A 143 6.26 -10.13 7.28
C ASP A 143 6.65 -8.96 6.37
N GLY A 144 6.36 -9.05 5.08
CA GLY A 144 6.65 -8.01 4.09
C GLY A 144 5.87 -6.73 4.35
N TRP A 145 4.54 -6.83 4.49
CA TRP A 145 3.68 -5.69 4.75
C TRP A 145 3.89 -5.13 6.17
N GLY A 146 4.14 -6.00 7.15
CA GLY A 146 4.53 -5.60 8.50
C GLY A 146 5.81 -4.77 8.51
N THR A 147 6.84 -5.25 7.78
CA THR A 147 8.11 -4.53 7.65
C THR A 147 7.93 -3.13 7.05
N VAL A 148 7.18 -2.99 5.96
CA VAL A 148 6.96 -1.66 5.36
C VAL A 148 6.11 -0.75 6.25
N ALA A 149 5.16 -1.29 7.03
CA ALA A 149 4.40 -0.51 8.01
C ALA A 149 5.30 0.01 9.14
N ASP A 150 6.25 -0.80 9.63
CA ASP A 150 7.23 -0.39 10.63
C ASP A 150 8.21 0.64 10.05
N GLN A 151 8.67 0.44 8.80
CA GLN A 151 9.50 1.42 8.09
C GLN A 151 8.78 2.75 7.89
N LEU A 152 7.49 2.74 7.54
CA LEU A 152 6.65 3.93 7.45
C LEU A 152 6.63 4.67 8.79
N ALA A 153 6.32 3.96 9.87
CA ALA A 153 6.25 4.54 11.21
C ALA A 153 7.59 5.11 11.70
N GLN A 154 8.72 4.52 11.29
CA GLN A 154 10.04 5.07 11.57
C GLN A 154 10.35 6.28 10.69
N TYR A 155 10.02 6.22 9.40
CA TYR A 155 10.30 7.27 8.44
C TYR A 155 9.56 8.57 8.76
N VAL A 156 8.29 8.50 9.15
CA VAL A 156 7.51 9.70 9.48
C VAL A 156 8.06 10.49 10.68
N LYS A 157 8.93 9.89 11.51
CA LYS A 157 9.62 10.59 12.61
C LYS A 157 10.76 11.51 12.12
N THR A 158 11.09 11.45 10.82
CA THR A 158 12.19 12.18 10.20
C THR A 158 11.74 13.37 9.36
N ILE A 159 10.42 13.58 9.21
CA ILE A 159 9.82 14.61 8.34
C ILE A 159 8.83 15.50 9.08
#